data_AF-A0A7X8MA94-F1
#
_entry.id   AF-A0A7X8MA94-F1
#
_cell.length_a   1.000
_cell.length_b   1.000
_cell.length_c   1.000
_cell.angle_alpha   90.00
_cell.angle_beta   90.00
_cell.angle_gamma   90.00
#
_symmetry.space_group_name_H-M   'P 1'
#
loop_
_entity.id
_entity.type
_entity.pdbx_description
1 polymer ?
#
loop_
_entity_poly.entity_id
_entity_poly.type
_entity_poly.pdbx_seq_one_letter_code
_entity_poly.pdbx_strand_id
1 'polypeptide(L)'
;MSFPELFYSYAGSCSHRSCQSFRGQYLTGDTSLQNRHWIDANVRKNHGLLGALSPRNGNGVNGMKEGDTPSFLFVYNNGLMNPEHPEWGGWGGRFEKDREGYFTDAADLLDGSSDERHTISRWRPFFQHEFAARMDWCRTANRDSANHPPLAGRGQPPAGYCAALPAGAAGSHHPAGCTGFLGSGWPPAHCALVVLSSGLQLSRPAGACRC
;
A
#
# COMPACT_ATOMS: atom_id res chain seq x y z
N MET A 1 -27.28 -9.48 25.41
CA MET A 1 -27.65 -9.10 24.03
C MET A 1 -26.73 -9.84 23.09
N SER A 2 -27.27 -10.50 22.06
CA SER A 2 -26.50 -11.10 20.96
C SER A 2 -26.83 -10.36 19.66
N PHE A 3 -25.82 -10.17 18.80
CA PHE A 3 -25.96 -9.50 17.52
C PHE A 3 -25.53 -10.47 16.40
N PRO A 4 -26.39 -11.42 16.00
CA PRO A 4 -26.01 -12.52 15.11
C PRO A 4 -25.62 -12.05 13.69
N GLU A 5 -26.13 -10.90 13.26
CA GLU A 5 -25.80 -10.29 11.96
C GLU A 5 -24.59 -9.34 12.02
N LEU A 6 -23.99 -9.13 13.20
CA LEU A 6 -22.85 -8.23 13.32
C LEU A 6 -21.61 -8.89 12.72
N PHE A 7 -21.16 -8.32 11.61
CA PHE A 7 -19.87 -8.62 11.04
C PHE A 7 -18.75 -8.05 11.92
N TYR A 8 -17.85 -8.91 12.37
CA TYR A 8 -16.76 -8.55 13.27
C TYR A 8 -15.46 -9.23 12.85
N SER A 9 -14.41 -8.40 12.69
CA SER A 9 -13.04 -8.82 12.43
C SER A 9 -12.14 -8.36 13.58
N TYR A 10 -11.34 -9.29 14.12
CA TYR A 10 -10.45 -9.01 15.23
C TYR A 10 -9.00 -9.27 14.85
N ALA A 11 -8.24 -8.19 14.71
CA ALA A 11 -6.79 -8.24 14.63
C ALA A 11 -6.20 -8.30 16.05
N GLY A 12 -5.46 -9.35 16.36
CA GLY A 12 -4.96 -9.67 17.70
C GLY A 12 -5.68 -10.82 18.41
N SER A 13 -6.28 -11.75 17.66
CA SER A 13 -6.99 -12.92 18.21
C SER A 13 -6.08 -13.83 19.05
N CYS A 14 -4.79 -13.87 18.71
CA CYS A 14 -3.80 -14.65 19.40
C CYS A 14 -3.28 -13.94 20.67
N SER A 15 -2.96 -14.73 21.69
CA SER A 15 -2.29 -14.23 22.91
C SER A 15 -0.82 -13.85 22.68
N HIS A 16 -0.24 -14.24 21.54
CA HIS A 16 1.16 -14.04 21.22
C HIS A 16 1.38 -12.80 20.35
N ARG A 17 2.31 -11.95 20.81
CA ARG A 17 2.73 -10.72 20.16
C ARG A 17 3.21 -10.86 18.70
N SER A 18 3.59 -12.06 18.29
CA SER A 18 4.06 -12.38 16.93
C SER A 18 2.92 -12.49 15.93
N CYS A 19 1.73 -12.93 16.38
CA CYS A 19 0.64 -13.33 15.50
C CYS A 19 -0.46 -12.26 15.36
N GLN A 20 -0.17 -11.02 15.78
CA GLN A 20 -1.10 -9.89 15.64
C GLN A 20 -0.77 -9.13 14.35
N SER A 21 -1.62 -9.28 13.33
CA SER A 21 -1.35 -8.77 11.97
C SER A 21 -1.10 -7.26 11.95
N PHE A 22 -1.86 -6.46 12.73
CA PHE A 22 -1.75 -4.99 12.78
C PHE A 22 -0.33 -4.50 13.06
N ARG A 23 0.49 -5.33 13.73
CA ARG A 23 1.89 -5.01 13.99
C ARG A 23 2.75 -5.02 12.73
N GLY A 24 2.29 -5.63 11.65
CA GLY A 24 2.84 -5.51 10.31
C GLY A 24 2.88 -4.07 9.81
N GLN A 25 2.06 -3.17 10.37
CA GLN A 25 2.17 -1.74 10.11
C GLN A 25 3.53 -1.19 10.54
N TYR A 26 4.19 -1.74 11.57
CA TYR A 26 5.43 -1.19 12.10
C TYR A 26 6.56 -2.18 12.39
N LEU A 27 6.33 -3.48 12.21
CA LEU A 27 7.30 -4.55 12.31
C LEU A 27 7.32 -5.33 10.98
N THR A 28 8.39 -6.08 10.75
CA THR A 28 8.59 -6.94 9.56
C THR A 28 8.56 -6.20 8.22
N GLY A 29 8.94 -6.91 7.15
CA GLY A 29 9.11 -6.32 5.83
C GLY A 29 10.13 -5.18 5.81
N ASP A 30 10.01 -4.28 4.84
CA ASP A 30 10.94 -3.16 4.67
C ASP A 30 10.68 -2.02 5.66
N THR A 31 11.15 -2.17 6.89
CA THR A 31 11.01 -1.13 7.93
C THR A 31 11.80 0.15 7.64
N SER A 32 12.62 0.21 6.59
CA SER A 32 13.32 1.45 6.21
C SER A 32 12.35 2.55 5.75
N LEU A 33 11.21 2.17 5.18
CA LEU A 33 10.15 3.06 4.67
C LEU A 33 9.26 3.70 5.75
N GLN A 34 9.63 3.57 7.01
CA GLN A 34 8.90 4.16 8.13
C GLN A 34 9.83 4.61 9.26
N ASN A 35 11.15 4.48 9.08
CA ASN A 35 12.11 4.86 10.11
C ASN A 35 12.15 6.39 10.26
N ARG A 36 12.84 6.89 11.30
CA ARG A 36 12.95 8.34 11.55
C ARG A 36 13.44 9.14 10.34
N HIS A 37 14.38 8.59 9.58
CA HIS A 37 14.93 9.28 8.41
C HIS A 37 13.87 9.39 7.30
N TRP A 38 13.19 8.28 7.00
CA TRP A 38 12.13 8.27 6.00
C TRP A 38 10.96 9.17 6.41
N ILE A 39 10.51 9.12 7.67
CA ILE A 39 9.41 9.96 8.18
C ILE A 39 9.80 11.44 8.16
N ASP A 40 11.03 11.78 8.56
CA ASP A 40 11.52 13.16 8.47
C ASP A 40 11.51 13.66 7.01
N ALA A 41 11.96 12.84 6.06
CA ALA A 41 12.10 13.23 4.67
C ALA A 41 10.77 13.26 3.87
N ASN A 42 9.84 12.35 4.16
CA ASN A 42 8.68 12.10 3.31
C ASN A 42 7.34 12.48 3.95
N VAL A 43 7.30 12.74 5.25
CA VAL A 43 6.06 13.07 5.97
C VAL A 43 6.18 14.36 6.75
N ARG A 44 7.31 14.62 7.41
CA ARG A 44 7.42 15.73 8.36
C ARG A 44 8.01 17.01 7.77
N LYS A 45 9.28 16.95 7.35
CA LYS A 45 10.04 18.16 7.01
C LYS A 45 9.65 18.63 5.63
N ASN A 46 9.25 19.90 5.54
CA ASN A 46 8.80 20.53 4.31
C ASN A 46 7.49 19.96 3.75
N HIS A 47 6.63 19.33 4.57
CA HIS A 47 5.39 18.68 4.13
C HIS A 47 4.12 19.38 4.65
N GLY A 48 4.15 20.72 4.66
CA GLY A 48 3.04 21.55 5.13
C GLY A 48 2.81 21.51 6.64
N LEU A 49 1.71 22.12 7.09
CA LEU A 49 1.36 22.22 8.51
C LEU A 49 1.08 20.85 9.14
N LEU A 50 0.44 19.95 8.39
CA LEU A 50 0.17 18.60 8.87
C LEU A 50 1.47 17.82 9.12
N GLY A 51 2.46 17.95 8.23
CA GLY A 51 3.76 17.31 8.40
C GLY A 51 4.52 17.80 9.64
N ALA A 52 4.38 19.08 9.98
CA ALA A 52 4.98 19.63 11.21
C ALA A 52 4.41 18.99 12.49
N LEU A 53 3.15 18.54 12.46
CA LEU A 53 2.44 17.90 13.57
C LEU A 53 2.63 16.38 13.63
N SER A 54 2.84 15.71 12.48
CA SER A 54 2.99 14.25 12.42
C SER A 54 4.16 13.77 13.29
N PRO A 55 3.98 12.86 14.27
CA PRO A 55 5.03 12.50 15.23
C PRO A 55 6.24 11.86 14.55
N ARG A 56 7.44 12.15 15.08
CA ARG A 56 8.69 11.54 14.58
C ARG A 56 8.85 10.09 15.02
N ASN A 57 8.31 9.75 16.19
CA ASN A 57 8.44 8.44 16.82
C ASN A 57 7.11 7.99 17.42
N GLY A 58 6.81 6.71 17.27
CA GLY A 58 5.86 6.01 18.13
C GLY A 58 6.56 5.38 19.34
N ASN A 59 5.77 5.01 20.35
CA ASN A 59 6.29 4.40 21.57
C ASN A 59 7.05 3.08 21.26
N GLY A 60 8.32 3.03 21.63
CA GLY A 60 9.17 1.83 21.51
C GLY A 60 9.59 1.47 20.08
N VAL A 61 9.45 2.36 19.10
CA VAL A 61 9.82 2.09 17.70
C VAL A 61 10.70 3.20 17.10
N ASN A 62 11.52 2.83 16.11
CA ASN A 62 12.30 3.78 15.32
C ASN A 62 11.44 4.30 14.16
N GLY A 63 10.81 5.46 14.34
CA GLY A 63 9.87 6.03 13.35
C GLY A 63 8.41 5.91 13.79
N MET A 64 7.46 5.95 12.84
CA MET A 64 6.03 5.94 13.20
C MET A 64 5.54 4.51 13.53
N LYS A 65 4.61 4.38 14.48
CA LYS A 65 4.05 3.08 14.89
C LYS A 65 2.72 2.77 14.21
N GLU A 66 1.78 3.71 14.20
CA GLU A 66 0.52 3.58 13.44
C GLU A 66 -0.28 2.29 13.72
N GLY A 67 -0.24 1.76 14.94
CA GLY A 67 -0.81 0.43 15.25
C GLY A 67 -2.31 0.29 14.94
N ASP A 68 -3.06 1.39 14.97
CA ASP A 68 -4.50 1.42 14.67
C ASP A 68 -4.80 1.77 13.20
N THR A 69 -3.81 2.25 12.44
CA THR A 69 -3.97 2.64 11.04
C THR A 69 -4.51 1.51 10.14
N PRO A 70 -4.15 0.23 10.33
CA PRO A 70 -4.76 -0.87 9.57
C PRO A 70 -6.29 -0.92 9.63
N SER A 71 -6.93 -0.48 10.71
CA SER A 71 -8.40 -0.43 10.80
C SER A 71 -9.02 0.55 9.79
N PHE A 72 -8.33 1.66 9.51
CA PHE A 72 -8.73 2.59 8.45
C PHE A 72 -8.34 2.05 7.07
N LEU A 73 -7.13 1.50 6.93
CA LEU A 73 -6.67 0.95 5.65
C LEU A 73 -7.49 -0.26 5.18
N PHE A 74 -8.17 -0.95 6.10
CA PHE A 74 -9.09 -2.03 5.80
C PHE A 74 -10.30 -1.58 4.97
N VAL A 75 -10.78 -0.36 5.19
CA VAL A 75 -11.91 0.22 4.44
C VAL A 75 -11.47 1.21 3.37
N TYR A 76 -10.16 1.39 3.21
CA TYR A 76 -9.60 2.33 2.25
C TYR A 76 -9.73 1.78 0.83
N ASN A 77 -10.53 2.47 -0.01
CA ASN A 77 -10.82 2.01 -1.36
C ASN A 77 -9.68 2.31 -2.34
N ASN A 78 -8.74 1.37 -2.42
CA ASN A 78 -7.65 1.35 -3.41
C ASN A 78 -7.86 0.25 -4.48
N GLY A 79 -9.04 -0.38 -4.50
CA GLY A 79 -9.37 -1.47 -5.43
C GLY A 79 -8.75 -2.84 -5.11
N LEU A 80 -8.03 -2.99 -4.00
CA LEU A 80 -7.46 -4.28 -3.57
C LEU A 80 -8.34 -5.05 -2.59
N MET A 81 -9.09 -4.33 -1.74
CA MET A 81 -9.84 -4.91 -0.62
C MET A 81 -11.34 -4.72 -0.78
N ASN A 82 -12.10 -5.72 -0.34
CA ASN A 82 -13.54 -5.62 -0.10
C ASN A 82 -13.80 -5.91 1.40
N PRO A 83 -14.31 -4.95 2.19
CA PRO A 83 -14.63 -5.17 3.60
C PRO A 83 -15.62 -6.30 3.86
N GLU A 84 -16.48 -6.65 2.89
CA GLU A 84 -17.39 -7.80 2.99
C GLU A 84 -16.68 -9.16 2.78
N HIS A 85 -15.43 -9.13 2.29
CA HIS A 85 -14.57 -10.29 2.06
C HIS A 85 -13.17 -10.11 2.69
N PRO A 86 -13.04 -10.16 4.03
CA PRO A 86 -11.77 -9.98 4.75
C PRO A 86 -10.67 -10.97 4.33
N GLU A 87 -11.07 -12.11 3.78
CA GLU A 87 -10.19 -13.16 3.30
C GLU A 87 -9.42 -12.80 2.03
N TRP A 88 -9.81 -11.75 1.30
CA TRP A 88 -9.09 -11.30 0.10
C TRP A 88 -7.79 -10.57 0.45
N GLY A 89 -7.77 -9.88 1.61
CA GLY A 89 -6.60 -9.14 2.05
C GLY A 89 -6.41 -7.80 1.32
N GLY A 90 -5.49 -7.00 1.85
CA GLY A 90 -5.28 -5.62 1.42
C GLY A 90 -4.42 -4.87 2.44
N TRP A 91 -4.45 -3.54 2.38
CA TRP A 91 -3.58 -2.71 3.23
C TRP A 91 -3.94 -2.80 4.72
N GLY A 92 -5.18 -3.17 5.05
CA GLY A 92 -5.63 -3.46 6.42
C GLY A 92 -5.34 -4.88 6.91
N GLY A 93 -4.71 -5.72 6.10
CA GLY A 93 -4.40 -7.12 6.43
C GLY A 93 -5.39 -8.11 5.83
N ARG A 94 -5.17 -9.40 6.09
CA ARG A 94 -6.01 -10.50 5.61
C ARG A 94 -6.49 -11.30 6.80
N PHE A 95 -7.75 -11.72 6.78
CA PHE A 95 -8.37 -12.43 7.87
C PHE A 95 -8.92 -13.78 7.41
N GLU A 96 -9.09 -14.71 8.33
CA GLU A 96 -9.71 -16.00 8.10
C GLU A 96 -10.69 -16.32 9.22
N LYS A 97 -11.63 -17.22 8.97
CA LYS A 97 -12.60 -17.61 10.01
C LYS A 97 -11.96 -18.61 10.95
N ASP A 98 -12.10 -18.37 12.25
CA ASP A 98 -11.77 -19.36 13.28
C ASP A 98 -12.84 -20.47 13.36
N ARG A 99 -12.70 -21.36 14.36
CA ARG A 99 -13.65 -22.47 14.59
C ARG A 99 -15.05 -22.01 15.00
N GLU A 100 -15.18 -20.79 15.49
CA GLU A 100 -16.44 -20.18 15.94
C GLU A 100 -17.07 -19.31 14.84
N GLY A 101 -16.35 -19.12 13.72
CA GLY A 101 -16.81 -18.36 12.56
C GLY A 101 -16.43 -16.88 12.59
N TYR A 102 -15.65 -16.44 13.59
CA TYR A 102 -15.17 -15.06 13.68
C TYR A 102 -13.95 -14.83 12.79
N PHE A 103 -13.86 -13.65 12.17
CA PHE A 103 -12.68 -13.29 11.40
C PHE A 103 -11.53 -12.90 12.33
N THR A 104 -10.44 -13.67 12.23
CA THR A 104 -9.18 -13.53 12.96
C THR A 104 -8.04 -13.25 11.99
N ASP A 105 -6.90 -12.77 12.50
CA ASP A 105 -5.65 -12.66 11.73
C ASP A 105 -5.36 -13.94 10.93
N ALA A 106 -5.15 -13.80 9.63
CA ALA A 106 -4.58 -14.85 8.80
C ALA A 106 -3.06 -14.68 8.66
N ALA A 107 -2.37 -15.71 8.20
CA ALA A 107 -0.92 -15.67 7.96
C ALA A 107 -0.55 -15.77 6.48
N ASP A 108 0.42 -14.96 6.06
CA ASP A 108 1.10 -15.08 4.76
C ASP A 108 2.54 -15.56 4.96
N LEU A 109 3.23 -15.95 3.88
CA LEU A 109 4.63 -16.36 3.94
C LEU A 109 5.57 -15.17 3.82
N LEU A 110 6.38 -14.93 4.85
CA LEU A 110 7.54 -14.05 4.82
C LEU A 110 8.80 -14.90 4.87
N ASP A 111 9.63 -14.82 3.84
CA ASP A 111 10.89 -15.58 3.74
C ASP A 111 10.72 -17.09 3.98
N GLY A 112 9.61 -17.65 3.49
CA GLY A 112 9.25 -19.06 3.63
C GLY A 112 8.66 -19.47 4.98
N SER A 113 8.49 -18.53 5.91
CA SER A 113 7.87 -18.77 7.22
C SER A 113 6.51 -18.09 7.33
N SER A 114 5.58 -18.73 8.03
CA SER A 114 4.27 -18.15 8.34
C SER A 114 4.41 -16.90 9.21
N ASP A 115 3.82 -15.79 8.79
CA ASP A 115 3.81 -14.53 9.53
C ASP A 115 2.52 -13.73 9.26
N GLU A 116 1.69 -13.57 10.29
CA GLU A 116 0.43 -12.82 10.25
C GLU A 116 0.66 -11.35 9.92
N ARG A 117 1.81 -10.80 10.33
CA ARG A 117 2.18 -9.40 10.07
C ARG A 117 2.48 -9.17 8.60
N HIS A 118 2.85 -10.23 7.86
CA HIS A 118 3.16 -10.10 6.45
C HIS A 118 1.94 -9.78 5.58
N THR A 119 0.73 -10.13 6.05
CA THR A 119 -0.52 -9.74 5.39
C THR A 119 -0.66 -8.22 5.23
N ILE A 120 -0.03 -7.44 6.12
CA ILE A 120 0.06 -5.96 6.05
C ILE A 120 1.42 -5.51 5.52
N SER A 121 2.53 -6.02 6.07
CA SER A 121 3.86 -5.44 5.83
C SER A 121 4.32 -5.54 4.37
N ARG A 122 3.79 -6.50 3.60
CA ARG A 122 4.01 -6.60 2.15
C ARG A 122 3.53 -5.38 1.36
N TRP A 123 2.52 -4.68 1.88
CA TRP A 123 1.93 -3.50 1.25
C TRP A 123 2.61 -2.19 1.64
N ARG A 124 3.59 -2.23 2.55
CA ARG A 124 4.25 -1.04 3.10
C ARG A 124 4.80 -0.09 2.04
N PRO A 125 5.50 -0.55 0.98
CA PRO A 125 5.94 0.37 -0.06
C PRO A 125 4.79 1.12 -0.72
N PHE A 126 3.61 0.53 -0.79
CA PHE A 126 2.46 1.17 -1.43
C PHE A 126 1.81 2.19 -0.51
N PHE A 127 1.44 1.79 0.72
CA PHE A 127 0.76 2.72 1.63
C PHE A 127 1.66 3.84 2.15
N GLN A 128 2.97 3.60 2.32
CA GLN A 128 3.89 4.66 2.74
C GLN A 128 4.15 5.67 1.61
N HIS A 129 4.34 5.22 0.36
CA HIS A 129 4.49 6.16 -0.76
C HIS A 129 3.18 6.92 -1.05
N GLU A 130 2.02 6.30 -0.86
CA GLU A 130 0.76 7.02 -0.96
C GLU A 130 0.62 8.07 0.15
N PHE A 131 1.01 7.74 1.39
CA PHE A 131 1.01 8.72 2.48
C PHE A 131 1.95 9.89 2.17
N ALA A 132 3.18 9.63 1.73
CA ALA A 132 4.13 10.67 1.34
C ALA A 132 3.57 11.60 0.25
N ALA A 133 2.98 11.04 -0.81
CA ALA A 133 2.37 11.83 -1.88
C ALA A 133 1.22 12.71 -1.35
N ARG A 134 0.38 12.18 -0.46
CA ARG A 134 -0.71 12.94 0.18
C ARG A 134 -0.20 14.05 1.08
N MET A 135 0.96 13.87 1.72
CA MET A 135 1.60 14.94 2.49
C MET A 135 2.09 16.08 1.58
N ASP A 136 2.58 15.78 0.37
CA ASP A 136 2.91 16.81 -0.62
C ASP A 136 1.67 17.56 -1.14
N TRP A 137 0.50 16.91 -1.22
CA TRP A 137 -0.76 17.58 -1.59
C TRP A 137 -1.13 18.68 -0.58
N CYS A 138 -0.75 18.53 0.69
CA CYS A 138 -0.99 19.54 1.72
C CYS A 138 -0.09 20.78 1.58
N ARG A 139 0.88 20.79 0.66
CA ARG A 139 1.81 21.92 0.46
C ARG A 139 1.36 22.91 -0.60
N THR A 140 0.49 22.49 -1.50
CA THR A 140 0.23 23.19 -2.76
C THR A 140 -1.19 22.95 -3.24
N ALA A 141 -1.86 24.00 -3.70
CA ALA A 141 -3.15 23.86 -4.37
C ALA A 141 -3.01 23.39 -5.82
N ASN A 142 -1.81 23.47 -6.40
CA ASN A 142 -1.56 22.99 -7.75
C ASN A 142 -1.42 21.47 -7.77
N ARG A 143 -2.46 20.79 -8.25
CA ARG A 143 -2.50 19.34 -8.39
C ARG A 143 -1.27 18.79 -9.13
N ASP A 144 -0.85 19.41 -10.22
CA ASP A 144 0.21 18.86 -11.08
C ASP A 144 1.62 19.01 -10.48
N SER A 145 1.74 19.73 -9.36
CA SER A 145 2.99 19.88 -8.62
C SER A 145 3.26 18.77 -7.59
N ALA A 146 2.40 17.74 -7.53
CA ALA A 146 2.58 16.58 -6.66
C ALA A 146 2.19 15.28 -7.39
N ASN A 147 2.71 14.14 -6.91
CA ASN A 147 2.42 12.83 -7.47
C ASN A 147 0.98 12.37 -7.14
N HIS A 148 0.33 11.63 -8.02
CA HIS A 148 -1.04 11.11 -7.82
C HIS A 148 -1.13 9.62 -8.11
N PRO A 149 -2.02 8.85 -7.44
CA PRO A 149 -2.27 7.48 -7.82
C PRO A 149 -2.68 7.36 -9.30
N PRO A 150 -2.18 6.35 -10.04
CA PRO A 150 -2.66 6.09 -11.39
C PRO A 150 -4.14 5.71 -11.38
N LEU A 151 -4.85 6.03 -12.46
CA LEU A 151 -6.22 5.57 -12.65
C LEU A 151 -6.19 4.15 -13.22
N ALA A 152 -6.71 3.20 -12.45
CA ALA A 152 -6.95 1.85 -12.95
C ALA A 152 -8.07 1.89 -14.00
N GLY A 153 -7.78 1.44 -15.22
CA GLY A 153 -8.75 1.33 -16.31
C GLY A 153 -8.80 -0.09 -16.87
N ARG A 154 -9.95 -0.50 -17.41
CA ARG A 154 -10.09 -1.72 -18.22
C ARG A 154 -10.24 -1.29 -19.69
N GLY A 155 -9.20 -1.46 -20.53
CA GLY A 155 -9.26 -1.12 -21.96
C GLY A 155 -7.93 -1.12 -22.72
N GLN A 156 -8.01 -1.14 -24.06
CA GLN A 156 -6.88 -1.14 -25.01
C GLN A 156 -6.31 0.29 -25.18
N PRO A 157 -4.98 0.49 -25.26
CA PRO A 157 -4.39 1.82 -25.38
C PRO A 157 -4.82 2.52 -26.69
N PRO A 158 -4.95 3.85 -26.71
CA PRO A 158 -5.30 4.60 -27.92
C PRO A 158 -4.27 4.41 -29.04
N ALA A 159 -4.75 4.40 -30.29
CA ALA A 159 -3.94 4.16 -31.49
C ALA A 159 -2.80 5.20 -31.61
N GLY A 160 -1.55 4.73 -31.64
CA GLY A 160 -0.36 5.57 -31.80
C GLY A 160 0.85 5.15 -30.96
N TYR A 161 0.70 4.20 -30.03
CA TYR A 161 1.81 3.72 -29.19
C TYR A 161 2.25 2.32 -29.60
N CYS A 162 3.48 2.21 -30.10
CA CYS A 162 4.16 0.93 -30.31
C CYS A 162 4.48 0.28 -28.96
N ALA A 163 3.60 -0.60 -28.49
CA ALA A 163 3.98 -1.62 -27.53
C ALA A 163 3.93 -2.97 -28.28
N ALA A 164 5.09 -3.61 -28.44
CA ALA A 164 5.14 -5.02 -28.78
C ALA A 164 4.56 -5.79 -27.58
N LEU A 165 3.25 -6.05 -27.62
CA LEU A 165 2.56 -6.89 -26.65
C LEU A 165 2.74 -8.35 -27.09
N PRO A 166 3.32 -9.25 -26.26
CA PRO A 166 2.90 -10.64 -26.33
C PRO A 166 1.43 -10.70 -25.90
N ALA A 167 0.64 -11.46 -26.64
CA ALA A 167 -0.82 -11.51 -26.48
C ALA A 167 -1.22 -11.75 -25.00
N GLY A 168 -1.94 -10.79 -24.40
CA GLY A 168 -2.68 -11.03 -23.16
C GLY A 168 -2.68 -9.97 -22.04
N ALA A 169 -2.04 -8.80 -22.15
CA ALA A 169 -2.02 -7.81 -21.06
C ALA A 169 -2.43 -6.38 -21.50
N ALA A 170 -3.40 -5.80 -20.79
CA ALA A 170 -3.94 -4.45 -21.02
C ALA A 170 -3.23 -3.39 -20.16
N GLY A 171 -3.12 -2.16 -20.67
CA GLY A 171 -2.33 -1.05 -20.07
C GLY A 171 -3.14 -0.11 -19.17
N SER A 172 -2.44 0.61 -18.29
CA SER A 172 -2.96 1.72 -17.48
C SER A 172 -2.23 3.03 -17.80
N HIS A 173 -2.89 4.18 -17.59
CA HIS A 173 -2.38 5.51 -17.96
C HIS A 173 -2.15 6.39 -16.73
N HIS A 174 -0.99 7.08 -16.70
CA HIS A 174 -0.65 8.08 -15.68
C HIS A 174 -0.59 9.48 -16.32
N PRO A 175 -1.26 10.51 -15.76
CA PRO A 175 -1.25 11.87 -16.33
C PRO A 175 0.14 12.54 -16.33
N ALA A 176 1.11 12.04 -15.53
CA ALA A 176 2.49 12.52 -15.51
C ALA A 176 3.51 11.62 -16.25
N GLY A 177 3.08 10.66 -17.07
CA GLY A 177 3.98 9.93 -17.99
C GLY A 177 4.84 8.79 -17.39
N CYS A 178 4.46 8.21 -16.25
CA CYS A 178 5.17 7.06 -15.65
C CYS A 178 4.54 5.72 -16.09
N THR A 179 5.36 4.76 -16.56
CA THR A 179 4.89 3.42 -16.99
C THR A 179 5.70 2.28 -16.35
N GLY A 180 5.01 1.25 -15.85
CA GLY A 180 5.57 -0.02 -15.36
C GLY A 180 4.45 -1.08 -15.23
N PHE A 181 4.78 -2.37 -15.15
CA PHE A 181 3.80 -3.47 -15.01
C PHE A 181 4.27 -4.47 -13.94
N LEU A 182 3.36 -4.94 -13.09
CA LEU A 182 3.62 -6.04 -12.16
C LEU A 182 2.45 -7.04 -12.20
N GLY A 183 2.72 -8.25 -12.67
CA GLY A 183 1.83 -9.41 -12.48
C GLY A 183 2.27 -10.18 -11.24
N SER A 184 1.35 -10.50 -10.34
CA SER A 184 1.57 -11.48 -9.27
C SER A 184 0.59 -12.63 -9.45
N GLY A 185 1.09 -13.87 -9.38
CA GLY A 185 0.28 -15.09 -9.49
C GLY A 185 -0.50 -15.33 -8.20
N TRP A 186 -1.73 -14.84 -8.15
CA TRP A 186 -2.71 -15.21 -7.13
C TRP A 186 -3.47 -16.48 -7.59
N PRO A 187 -3.75 -17.47 -6.71
CA PRO A 187 -4.79 -18.47 -6.98
C PRO A 187 -6.17 -17.80 -7.07
N PRO A 188 -7.18 -18.41 -7.73
CA PRO A 188 -8.13 -17.70 -8.58
C PRO A 188 -9.15 -16.87 -7.77
N ALA A 189 -8.85 -15.59 -7.60
CA ALA A 189 -9.83 -14.55 -7.39
C ALA A 189 -9.32 -13.27 -8.06
N HIS A 190 -9.80 -13.04 -9.29
CA HIS A 190 -9.87 -11.77 -10.04
C HIS A 190 -8.69 -10.78 -9.90
N CYS A 191 -7.89 -10.71 -10.98
CA CYS A 191 -6.76 -9.80 -11.15
C CYS A 191 -7.09 -8.33 -10.84
N ALA A 192 -6.38 -7.74 -9.87
CA ALA A 192 -6.23 -6.29 -9.72
C ALA A 192 -4.77 -5.91 -10.05
N LEU A 193 -4.61 -5.08 -11.09
CA LEU A 193 -3.32 -4.59 -11.60
C LEU A 193 -3.03 -3.23 -10.97
N VAL A 194 -1.97 -3.11 -10.16
CA VAL A 194 -1.50 -1.84 -9.58
C VAL A 194 -0.04 -1.61 -9.98
N VAL A 195 0.25 -0.42 -10.52
CA VAL A 195 1.56 -0.01 -11.03
C VAL A 195 2.20 1.02 -10.08
N LEU A 196 3.47 0.84 -9.71
CA LEU A 196 4.32 1.87 -9.11
C LEU A 196 5.72 1.82 -9.73
N SER A 197 6.35 2.99 -9.94
CA SER A 197 7.79 3.09 -10.27
C SER A 197 8.49 4.09 -9.36
N SER A 198 9.61 3.67 -8.78
CA SER A 198 10.57 4.52 -8.06
C SER A 198 11.44 5.29 -9.06
N GLY A 199 11.36 6.62 -9.04
CA GLY A 199 12.20 7.49 -9.88
C GLY A 199 13.32 8.12 -9.06
N LEU A 200 14.48 7.45 -8.97
CA LEU A 200 15.75 8.07 -8.62
C LEU A 200 16.40 8.54 -9.93
N GLN A 201 16.22 9.80 -10.33
CA GLN A 201 16.96 10.36 -11.45
C GLN A 201 18.16 11.18 -10.94
N LEU A 202 19.32 10.52 -10.95
CA LEU A 202 20.61 11.20 -11.00
C LEU A 202 20.73 11.93 -12.34
N SER A 203 21.08 13.21 -12.25
CA SER A 203 21.28 14.15 -13.33
C SER A 203 22.41 13.74 -14.28
N ARG A 204 22.20 13.94 -15.61
CA ARG A 204 23.19 14.48 -16.59
C ARG A 204 22.61 14.58 -18.02
N PRO A 205 23.26 15.35 -18.94
CA PRO A 205 22.61 16.49 -19.60
C PRO A 205 22.18 16.25 -21.05
N ALA A 206 21.46 17.25 -21.56
CA ALA A 206 20.90 17.36 -22.90
C ALA A 206 21.90 17.10 -24.04
N GLY A 207 21.47 16.30 -25.02
CA GLY A 207 22.09 16.11 -26.33
C GLY A 207 21.06 15.49 -27.27
N ALA A 208 20.71 16.22 -28.33
CA ALA A 208 19.58 15.97 -29.21
C ALA A 208 19.74 14.74 -30.13
N CYS A 209 18.62 14.12 -30.51
CA CYS A 209 18.51 13.39 -31.79
C CYS A 209 17.19 13.75 -32.49
N ARG A 210 17.30 14.07 -33.77
CA ARG A 210 16.23 14.30 -34.74
C ARG A 210 15.85 12.98 -35.43
N CYS A 211 14.58 12.92 -35.82
CA CYS A 211 13.88 11.95 -36.68
C CYS A 211 13.94 10.48 -36.24
#